data_AF-A0A1I6SHL4-F1
#
_entry.id   AF-A0A1I6SHL4-F1
#
_cell.length_a   1.000
_cell.length_b   1.000
_cell.length_c   1.000
_cell.angle_alpha   90.00
_cell.angle_beta   90.00
_cell.angle_gamma   90.00
#
_symmetry.space_group_name_H-M   'P 1'
#
loop_
_entity.id
_entity.type
_entity.pdbx_description
1 polymer ?
#
loop_
_entity_poly.entity_id
_entity_poly.type
_entity_poly.pdbx_seq_one_letter_code
_entity_poly.pdbx_strand_id
1 'polypeptide(L)'
;MKKFKIICITSVVTILILLGISVFSPYNVLNRVHAEGILQEKELKDEFESKNVKSVIYKGDHTYVVKTDTKEYVVIQEYYTFMNYKWKVYELQKTWG
;
A
#
# COMPACT_ATOMS: atom_id res chain seq x y z
N MET A 1 -23.93 -31.62 -27.17
CA MET A 1 -23.65 -30.19 -27.45
C MET A 1 -24.15 -29.23 -26.36
N LYS A 2 -25.38 -29.34 -25.83
CA LYS A 2 -25.90 -28.42 -24.79
C LYS A 2 -25.07 -28.42 -23.49
N LYS A 3 -24.68 -29.60 -22.99
CA LYS A 3 -23.86 -29.73 -21.76
C LYS A 3 -22.48 -29.06 -21.91
N PHE A 4 -21.84 -29.18 -23.08
CA PHE A 4 -20.55 -28.56 -23.37
C PHE A 4 -20.65 -27.02 -23.40
N LYS A 5 -21.72 -26.47 -23.99
CA LYS A 5 -21.99 -25.02 -23.96
C LYS A 5 -22.16 -24.49 -22.54
N ILE A 6 -22.90 -25.22 -21.68
CA ILE A 6 -23.09 -24.83 -20.28
C ILE A 6 -21.75 -24.83 -19.54
N ILE A 7 -20.92 -25.85 -19.73
CA ILE A 7 -19.58 -25.93 -19.12
C ILE A 7 -18.72 -24.72 -19.54
N CYS A 8 -18.64 -24.41 -20.84
CA CYS A 8 -17.89 -23.24 -21.31
C CYS A 8 -18.40 -21.93 -20.71
N ILE A 9 -19.71 -21.73 -20.65
CA ILE A 9 -20.30 -20.51 -20.05
C ILE A 9 -19.94 -20.42 -18.56
N THR A 10 -20.10 -21.50 -17.81
CA THR A 10 -19.76 -21.52 -16.38
C THR A 10 -18.28 -21.23 -16.16
N SER A 11 -17.37 -21.81 -16.96
CA SER A 11 -15.93 -21.53 -16.86
C SER A 11 -15.60 -20.06 -17.11
N VAL A 12 -16.20 -19.45 -18.14
CA VAL A 12 -15.99 -18.02 -18.44
C VAL A 12 -16.50 -17.15 -17.30
N VAL A 13 -17.68 -17.44 -16.77
CA VAL A 13 -18.25 -16.69 -15.63
C VAL A 13 -17.36 -16.83 -14.39
N THR A 14 -16.86 -18.03 -14.09
CA THR A 14 -15.94 -18.23 -12.95
C THR A 14 -14.64 -17.43 -13.13
N ILE A 15 -14.06 -17.40 -14.34
CA ILE A 15 -12.85 -16.60 -14.61
C ILE A 15 -13.13 -15.11 -14.40
N LEU A 16 -14.27 -14.60 -14.87
CA LEU A 16 -14.64 -13.20 -14.67
C LEU A 16 -14.85 -12.84 -13.19
N ILE A 17 -15.45 -13.75 -12.41
CA ILE A 17 -15.62 -13.55 -10.96
C ILE A 17 -14.25 -13.51 -10.27
N LEU A 18 -13.35 -14.45 -10.59
CA LEU A 18 -12.00 -14.48 -10.02
C LEU A 18 -11.20 -13.20 -10.36
N LEU A 19 -11.32 -12.70 -11.60
CA LEU A 19 -10.73 -11.43 -12.01
C LEU A 19 -11.30 -10.26 -11.22
N GLY A 20 -12.63 -10.22 -11.03
CA GLY A 20 -13.27 -9.19 -10.21
C GLY A 20 -12.75 -9.17 -8.78
N ILE A 21 -12.65 -10.34 -8.15
CA ILE A 21 -12.12 -10.49 -6.79
C ILE A 21 -10.64 -10.10 -6.74
N SER A 22 -9.84 -10.40 -7.77
CA SER A 22 -8.43 -10.00 -7.82
C SER A 22 -8.26 -8.49 -7.89
N VAL A 23 -9.03 -7.80 -8.74
CA VAL A 23 -8.93 -6.34 -8.92
C VAL A 23 -9.47 -5.58 -7.71
N PHE A 24 -10.62 -6.01 -7.19
CA PHE A 24 -11.27 -5.39 -6.02
C PHE A 24 -10.96 -6.12 -4.71
N SER A 25 -9.81 -6.78 -4.66
CA SER A 25 -9.46 -7.61 -3.51
C SER A 25 -9.42 -6.77 -2.23
N PRO A 26 -10.05 -7.23 -1.14
CA PRO A 26 -9.96 -6.58 0.17
C PRO A 26 -8.51 -6.31 0.61
N TYR A 27 -7.55 -7.12 0.13
CA TYR A 27 -6.12 -6.92 0.37
C TYR A 27 -5.60 -5.57 -0.12
N ASN A 28 -6.07 -5.06 -1.26
CA ASN A 28 -5.63 -3.76 -1.77
C ASN A 28 -6.14 -2.62 -0.87
N VAL A 29 -7.36 -2.75 -0.36
CA VAL A 29 -7.95 -1.77 0.57
C VAL A 29 -7.26 -1.85 1.93
N LEU A 30 -7.05 -3.05 2.46
CA LEU A 30 -6.37 -3.29 3.73
C LEU A 30 -4.93 -2.77 3.70
N ASN A 31 -4.17 -3.02 2.62
CA ASN A 31 -2.82 -2.49 2.47
C ASN A 31 -2.80 -0.96 2.47
N ARG A 32 -3.78 -0.32 1.83
CA ARG A 32 -3.88 1.14 1.80
C ARG A 32 -4.21 1.70 3.18
N VAL A 33 -5.20 1.14 3.86
CA VAL A 33 -5.60 1.56 5.22
C VAL A 33 -4.45 1.34 6.20
N HIS A 34 -3.75 0.21 6.10
CA HIS A 34 -2.59 -0.10 6.92
C HIS A 34 -1.43 0.87 6.65
N ALA A 35 -1.16 1.18 5.37
CA ALA A 35 -0.14 2.15 4.98
C ALA A 35 -0.46 3.56 5.48
N GLU A 36 -1.71 4.01 5.39
CA GLU A 36 -2.14 5.31 5.93
C GLU A 36 -2.11 5.32 7.47
N GLY A 37 -2.29 4.15 8.11
CA GLY A 37 -2.27 3.98 9.57
C GLY A 37 -0.94 4.33 10.24
N ILE A 38 0.20 4.16 9.56
CA ILE A 38 1.53 4.48 10.15
C ILE A 38 1.64 5.94 10.54
N LEU A 39 0.94 6.84 9.84
CA LEU A 39 0.96 8.28 10.11
C LEU A 39 0.21 8.66 11.38
N GLN A 40 -0.52 7.73 11.99
CA GLN A 40 -1.16 7.94 13.28
C GLN A 40 -0.22 7.66 14.45
N GLU A 41 0.94 7.02 14.21
CA GLU A 41 1.96 6.83 15.23
C GLU A 41 2.60 8.17 15.59
N LYS A 42 2.83 8.39 16.89
CA LYS A 42 3.23 9.70 17.44
C LYS A 42 4.45 10.31 16.72
N GLU A 43 5.50 9.53 16.49
CA GLU A 43 6.73 10.00 15.82
C GLU A 43 6.45 10.52 14.39
N LEU A 44 5.67 9.79 13.61
CA LEU A 44 5.36 10.15 12.22
C LEU A 44 4.26 11.22 12.15
N LYS A 45 3.30 11.18 13.07
CA LYS A 45 2.23 12.18 13.16
C LYS A 45 2.83 13.57 13.33
N ASP A 46 3.71 13.74 14.32
CA ASP A 46 4.35 15.02 14.61
C ASP A 46 5.17 15.52 13.40
N GLU A 47 5.78 14.61 12.62
CA GLU A 47 6.59 14.98 11.45
C GLU A 47 5.76 15.34 10.20
N PHE A 48 4.62 14.68 9.99
CA PHE A 48 3.83 14.81 8.76
C PHE A 48 2.53 15.62 8.91
N GLU A 49 2.10 15.95 10.12
CA GLU A 49 0.88 16.75 10.39
C GLU A 49 0.93 18.13 9.69
N SER A 50 2.12 18.75 9.62
CA SER A 50 2.33 20.04 8.95
C SER A 50 2.58 19.94 7.43
N LYS A 51 2.81 18.74 6.90
CA LYS A 51 3.34 18.54 5.53
C LYS A 51 2.28 18.22 4.47
N ASN A 52 1.00 18.17 4.84
CA ASN A 52 -0.14 17.87 3.97
C ASN A 52 0.07 16.63 3.07
N VAL A 53 -0.15 15.45 3.65
CA VAL A 53 0.06 14.17 2.97
C VAL A 53 -1.07 13.87 1.99
N LYS A 54 -0.71 13.55 0.75
CA LYS A 54 -1.66 13.13 -0.31
C LYS A 54 -1.90 11.64 -0.33
N SER A 55 -0.83 10.86 -0.13
CA SER A 55 -0.90 9.41 -0.23
C SER A 55 0.26 8.75 0.48
N VAL A 56 -0.01 7.60 1.08
CA VAL A 56 1.01 6.69 1.60
C VAL A 56 0.93 5.38 0.84
N ILE A 57 2.07 4.92 0.33
CA ILE A 57 2.16 3.70 -0.47
C ILE A 57 3.11 2.75 0.22
N TYR A 58 2.61 1.60 0.68
CA TYR A 58 3.46 0.52 1.16
C TYR A 58 4.22 -0.12 -0.01
N LYS A 59 5.54 -0.25 0.12
CA LYS A 59 6.43 -0.82 -0.89
C LYS A 59 6.96 -2.22 -0.54
N GLY A 60 6.59 -2.76 0.61
CA GLY A 60 7.14 -4.01 1.13
C GLY A 60 8.29 -3.74 2.10
N ASP A 61 8.71 -4.79 2.81
CA ASP A 61 9.83 -4.76 3.77
C ASP A 61 9.79 -3.56 4.73
N HIS A 62 8.61 -3.31 5.29
CA HIS A 62 8.36 -2.19 6.22
C HIS A 62 8.77 -0.81 5.69
N THR A 63 8.79 -0.67 4.36
CA THR A 63 9.12 0.55 3.65
C THR A 63 7.86 1.18 3.06
N TYR A 64 7.70 2.48 3.27
CA TYR A 64 6.55 3.27 2.87
C TYR A 64 7.01 4.51 2.12
N VAL A 65 6.28 4.90 1.08
CA VAL A 65 6.51 6.15 0.38
C VAL A 65 5.37 7.10 0.71
N VAL A 66 5.70 8.18 1.42
CA VAL A 66 4.77 9.24 1.78
C VAL A 66 4.94 10.37 0.78
N LYS A 67 3.87 10.66 0.03
CA LYS A 67 3.85 11.78 -0.91
C LYS A 67 3.12 12.95 -0.29
N THR A 68 3.77 14.10 -0.28
CA THR A 68 3.18 15.37 0.12
C THR A 68 2.89 16.23 -1.10
N ASP A 69 2.37 17.45 -0.87
CA ASP A 69 2.18 18.43 -1.94
C ASP A 69 3.48 18.78 -2.67
N THR A 70 4.60 18.83 -1.94
CA THR A 70 5.85 19.42 -2.42
C THR A 70 6.98 18.41 -2.58
N LYS A 71 6.96 17.31 -1.81
CA LYS A 71 8.09 16.39 -1.66
C LYS A 71 7.61 14.95 -1.53
N GLU A 72 8.52 14.02 -1.81
CA GLU A 72 8.31 12.60 -1.52
C GLU A 72 9.27 12.18 -0.41
N TYR A 73 8.79 11.34 0.49
CA TYR A 73 9.56 10.81 1.61
C TYR A 73 9.51 9.29 1.59
N VAL A 74 10.63 8.65 1.89
CA VAL A 74 10.71 7.23 2.19
C VAL A 74 10.76 7.07 3.70
N VAL A 75 9.82 6.31 4.24
CA VAL A 75 9.68 6.01 5.65
C VAL A 75 9.94 4.52 5.83
N ILE A 76 10.92 4.16 6.66
CA ILE A 76 11.33 2.78 6.90
C ILE A 76 11.17 2.47 8.38
N GLN A 77 10.50 1.36 8.68
CA GLN A 77 10.46 0.81 10.03
C GLN A 77 11.72 -0.05 10.25
N GLU A 78 12.68 0.44 11.02
CA GLU A 78 13.87 -0.34 11.36
C GLU A 78 13.72 -0.99 12.72
N TYR A 79 13.80 -2.33 12.75
CA TYR A 79 13.74 -3.12 13.96
C TYR A 79 15.12 -3.29 14.57
N TYR A 80 15.29 -2.89 15.83
CA TYR A 80 16.46 -3.22 16.64
C TYR A 80 16.31 -4.59 17.31
N THR A 81 15.07 -4.95 17.66
CA THR A 81 14.68 -6.28 18.17
C THR A 81 13.28 -6.63 17.64
N PHE A 82 12.79 -7.84 17.90
CA PHE A 82 11.43 -8.27 17.50
C PHE A 82 10.30 -7.34 18.00
N MET A 83 10.50 -6.61 19.10
CA MET A 83 9.49 -5.74 19.71
C MET A 83 9.86 -4.25 19.68
N ASN A 84 11.12 -3.90 19.37
CA ASN A 84 11.55 -2.51 19.33
C ASN A 84 11.93 -2.12 17.91
N TYR A 85 11.25 -1.10 17.40
CA TYR A 85 11.55 -0.47 16.13
C TYR A 85 11.65 1.04 16.28
N LYS A 86 12.20 1.69 15.27
CA LYS A 86 12.18 3.13 15.10
C LYS A 86 11.90 3.49 13.66
N TRP A 87 11.18 4.58 13.46
CA TRP A 87 10.95 5.11 12.13
C TRP A 87 12.15 5.92 11.64
N LYS A 88 12.58 5.67 10.41
CA LYS A 88 13.53 6.51 9.69
C LYS A 88 12.85 7.15 8.50
N VAL A 89 12.96 8.47 8.41
CA VAL A 89 12.36 9.28 7.35
C VAL A 89 13.48 9.86 6.49
N TYR A 90 13.41 9.62 5.18
CA TYR A 90 14.35 10.13 4.19
C TYR A 90 13.58 10.95 3.16
N GLU A 91 14.04 12.17 2.88
CA GLU A 91 13.51 12.96 1.78
C GLU A 91 14.08 12.44 0.46
N LEU A 92 13.21 12.07 -0.48
CA LEU A 92 13.61 11.72 -1.84
C LEU A 92 13.99 13.00 -2.59
N GLN A 93 15.29 13.27 -2.65
CA GLN A 93 15.79 14.26 -3.59
C GLN A 93 15.63 13.69 -5.00
N LYS A 94 14.86 14.40 -5.83
CA LYS A 94 14.75 14.15 -7.25
C LYS A 94 16.11 14.44 -7.90
N THR A 95 17.00 13.47 -7.87
CA THR A 95 18.26 13.54 -8.61
C THR A 95 17.90 13.42 -10.08
N TRP A 96 18.02 14.53 -10.79
CA TRP A 96 17.89 14.60 -12.24
C TRP A 96 19.00 13.72 -12.82
N GLY A 97 18.61 12.56 -13.37
CA GLY A 97 19.40 11.77 -14.29
C GLY A 97 18.98 12.09 -15.72
#